data_AF-A0A8S0SL87-F1
#
_entry.id   AF-A0A8S0SL87-F1
#
_cell.length_a   1.000
_cell.length_b   1.000
_cell.length_c   1.000
_cell.angle_alpha   90.00
_cell.angle_beta   90.00
_cell.angle_gamma   90.00
#
_symmetry.space_group_name_H-M   'P 1'
#
loop_
_entity.id
_entity.type
_entity.pdbx_description
1 polymer ?
#
loop_
_entity_poly.entity_id
_entity_poly.type
_entity_poly.pdbx_seq_one_letter_code
_entity_poly.pdbx_strand_id
1 'polypeptide(L)'
;MIQLLFTLIFAEMALIVIFVFKTPFRKLAIMGLDRVKRGRGPIVVKTVAGTIFIVMVSSGYSVVAIHRRWIDDGEVNTTDQILLAKHLLEASLMGFSLFLAFMIDRLHHYIRELRVRRKSMEAVKQQNRAFEDEKTPISEEVIALKLEKTTSHERIKQLESKLEEKIKDANSAEANATALKKQSEGFLLEQWRIQEFLSHGLKFKSQYNKFIYYIKVKFI
;
A
#
# COMPACT_ATOMS: atom_id res chain seq x y z
N MET A 1 11.05 -59.83 14.84
CA MET A 1 10.86 -58.47 15.41
C MET A 1 11.99 -57.52 15.00
N ILE A 2 13.25 -57.85 15.30
CA ILE A 2 14.42 -57.02 14.91
C ILE A 2 14.49 -56.65 13.42
N GLN A 3 14.18 -57.58 12.50
CA GLN A 3 14.16 -57.29 11.06
C GLN A 3 13.13 -56.21 10.68
N LEU A 4 11.93 -56.23 11.28
CA LEU A 4 10.90 -55.22 11.04
C LEU A 4 11.33 -53.84 11.56
N LEU A 5 11.96 -53.80 12.73
CA LEU A 5 12.52 -52.56 13.30
C LEU A 5 13.62 -51.99 12.40
N PHE A 6 14.48 -52.85 11.83
CA PHE A 6 15.48 -52.43 10.84
C PHE A 6 14.85 -51.88 9.56
N THR A 7 13.82 -52.54 9.02
CA THR A 7 13.11 -52.04 7.83
C THR A 7 12.42 -50.70 8.12
N LEU A 8 11.86 -50.54 9.31
CA LEU A 8 11.20 -49.30 9.73
C LEU A 8 12.21 -48.15 9.86
N ILE A 9 13.34 -48.37 10.54
CA ILE A 9 14.42 -47.39 10.65
C ILE A 9 14.98 -47.05 9.26
N PHE A 10 15.13 -48.05 8.38
CA PHE A 10 15.59 -47.81 7.01
C PHE A 10 14.61 -46.94 6.21
N ALA A 11 13.31 -47.18 6.34
CA ALA A 11 12.28 -46.34 5.74
C ALA A 11 12.28 -44.91 6.32
N GLU A 12 12.47 -44.76 7.63
CA GLU A 12 12.57 -43.46 8.31
C GLU A 12 13.83 -42.69 7.87
N MET A 13 14.97 -43.37 7.79
CA MET A 13 16.22 -42.80 7.28
C MET A 13 16.10 -42.39 5.81
N ALA A 14 15.46 -43.22 4.97
CA ALA A 14 15.15 -42.85 3.60
C ALA A 14 14.26 -41.59 3.53
N LEU A 15 13.28 -41.48 4.43
CA LEU A 15 12.43 -40.29 4.53
C LEU A 15 13.24 -39.03 4.91
N ILE A 16 14.19 -39.15 5.84
CA ILE A 16 15.08 -38.05 6.25
C ILE A 16 15.99 -37.65 5.08
N VAL A 17 16.59 -38.61 4.38
CA VAL A 17 17.47 -38.34 3.23
C VAL A 17 16.69 -37.62 2.12
N ILE A 18 15.48 -38.09 1.80
CA ILE A 18 14.58 -37.42 0.84
C ILE A 18 14.27 -35.97 1.27
N PHE A 19 14.25 -35.71 2.57
CA PHE A 19 14.01 -34.38 3.13
C PHE A 19 15.22 -33.45 3.04
N VAL A 20 16.42 -33.97 3.28
CA VAL A 20 17.70 -33.24 3.21
C VAL A 20 18.03 -32.84 1.78
N PHE A 21 17.76 -33.71 0.80
CA PHE A 21 17.99 -33.37 -0.60
C PHE A 21 16.98 -32.32 -1.08
N LYS A 22 17.47 -31.18 -1.60
CA LYS A 22 16.71 -30.11 -2.25
C LYS A 22 16.08 -30.54 -3.60
N THR A 23 15.56 -31.76 -3.69
CA THR A 23 15.04 -32.37 -4.92
C THR A 23 13.50 -32.28 -5.02
N PRO A 24 12.92 -32.43 -6.23
CA PRO A 24 11.46 -32.42 -6.47
C PRO A 24 10.68 -33.43 -5.62
N PHE A 25 11.35 -34.43 -5.05
CA PHE A 25 10.80 -35.36 -4.07
C PHE A 25 10.28 -34.71 -2.79
N ARG A 26 10.73 -33.49 -2.46
CA ARG A 26 10.11 -32.69 -1.38
C ARG A 26 8.61 -32.52 -1.64
N LYS A 27 8.17 -32.34 -2.89
CA LYS A 27 6.75 -32.20 -3.24
C LYS A 27 5.98 -33.51 -3.06
N LEU A 28 6.60 -34.65 -3.39
CA LEU A 28 6.03 -35.99 -3.22
C LEU A 28 5.96 -36.40 -1.74
N ALA A 29 7.03 -36.21 -0.98
CA ALA A 29 7.05 -36.44 0.46
C ALA A 29 5.99 -35.59 1.16
N ILE A 30 5.86 -34.32 0.78
CA ILE A 30 4.79 -33.45 1.28
C ILE A 30 3.41 -33.99 0.88
N MET A 31 3.20 -34.40 -0.37
CA MET A 31 1.89 -34.90 -0.85
C MET A 31 1.49 -36.25 -0.22
N GLY A 32 2.46 -37.14 0.03
CA GLY A 32 2.23 -38.40 0.75
C GLY A 32 1.85 -38.18 2.21
N LEU A 33 2.58 -37.29 2.90
CA LEU A 33 2.30 -36.94 4.29
C LEU A 33 0.97 -36.19 4.44
N ASP A 34 0.58 -35.40 3.43
CA ASP A 34 -0.69 -34.68 3.36
C ASP A 34 -1.89 -35.62 3.18
N ARG A 35 -1.72 -36.73 2.44
CA ARG A 35 -2.78 -37.73 2.24
C ARG A 35 -3.05 -38.54 3.51
N VAL A 36 -2.01 -38.87 4.28
CA VAL A 36 -2.12 -39.69 5.50
C VAL A 36 -2.72 -38.91 6.68
N LYS A 37 -2.52 -37.58 6.78
CA LYS A 37 -2.91 -36.78 7.95
C LYS A 37 -3.99 -35.70 7.70
N ARG A 38 -4.70 -35.77 6.56
CA ARG A 38 -5.68 -34.75 6.13
C ARG A 38 -6.87 -34.55 7.08
N GLY A 39 -7.11 -35.45 8.04
CA GLY A 39 -8.32 -35.44 8.89
C GLY A 39 -8.16 -35.03 10.35
N ARG A 40 -6.95 -34.81 10.88
CA ARG A 40 -6.77 -34.49 12.32
C ARG A 40 -5.99 -33.20 12.50
N GLY A 41 -6.68 -32.23 13.10
CA GLY A 41 -6.23 -30.85 13.30
C GLY A 41 -5.19 -30.68 14.43
N PRO A 42 -5.05 -29.47 14.98
CA PRO A 42 -3.98 -29.11 15.94
C PRO A 42 -4.17 -29.59 17.38
N ILE A 43 -5.38 -29.96 17.81
CA ILE A 43 -5.68 -30.36 19.20
C ILE A 43 -5.23 -31.80 19.50
N VAL A 44 -5.38 -32.72 18.55
CA VAL A 44 -4.92 -34.11 18.71
C VAL A 44 -3.39 -34.17 18.81
N VAL A 45 -2.68 -33.22 18.19
CA VAL A 45 -1.21 -33.19 18.20
C VAL A 45 -0.66 -32.84 19.59
N LYS A 46 -1.32 -31.93 20.31
CA LYS A 46 -0.90 -31.54 21.67
C LYS A 46 -1.10 -32.67 22.68
N THR A 47 -2.22 -33.38 22.59
CA THR A 47 -2.52 -34.51 23.48
C THR A 47 -1.67 -35.72 23.17
N VAL A 48 -1.44 -36.01 21.88
CA VAL A 48 -0.56 -37.10 21.42
C VAL A 48 0.89 -36.86 21.85
N ALA A 49 1.40 -35.63 21.72
CA ALA A 49 2.74 -35.29 22.22
C ALA A 49 2.89 -35.49 23.74
N GLY A 50 1.87 -35.14 24.52
CA GLY A 50 1.85 -35.38 25.97
C GLY A 50 1.87 -36.86 26.33
N THR A 51 1.00 -37.67 25.70
CA THR A 51 0.98 -39.13 25.93
C THR A 51 2.27 -39.81 25.47
N ILE A 52 2.88 -39.35 24.38
CA ILE A 52 4.12 -39.93 23.84
C ILE A 52 5.33 -39.52 24.69
N PHE A 53 5.37 -38.30 25.23
CA PHE A 53 6.40 -37.89 26.18
C PHE A 53 6.39 -38.80 27.42
N ILE A 54 5.20 -39.12 27.93
CA ILE A 54 5.02 -40.05 29.05
C ILE A 54 5.51 -41.47 28.68
N VAL A 55 5.17 -41.97 27.49
CA VAL A 55 5.63 -43.28 27.01
C VAL A 55 7.16 -43.32 26.82
N MET A 56 7.76 -42.22 26.34
CA MET A 56 9.20 -42.13 26.15
C MET A 56 9.96 -42.11 27.49
N VAL A 57 9.44 -41.37 28.48
CA VAL A 57 9.96 -41.40 29.86
C VAL A 57 9.83 -42.81 30.45
N SER A 58 8.68 -43.47 30.25
CA SER A 58 8.46 -44.84 30.71
C SER A 58 9.43 -45.85 30.09
N SER A 59 9.70 -45.75 28.79
CA SER A 59 10.67 -46.60 28.10
C SER A 59 12.10 -46.36 28.62
N GLY A 60 12.47 -45.11 28.90
CA GLY A 60 13.77 -44.77 29.50
C GLY A 60 13.92 -45.35 30.91
N TYR A 61 12.86 -45.28 31.72
CA TYR A 61 12.83 -45.89 33.05
C TYR A 61 12.99 -47.41 32.99
N SER A 62 12.35 -48.10 32.03
CA SER A 62 12.50 -49.55 31.88
C SER A 62 13.93 -49.96 31.55
N VAL A 63 14.63 -49.22 30.67
CA VAL A 63 16.04 -49.48 30.34
C VAL A 63 16.95 -49.25 31.55
N VAL A 64 16.74 -48.16 32.29
CA VAL A 64 17.51 -47.86 33.52
C VAL A 64 17.21 -48.87 34.63
N ALA A 65 15.97 -49.33 34.77
CA ALA A 65 15.58 -50.32 35.77
C ALA A 65 16.16 -51.71 35.48
N ILE A 66 16.23 -52.11 34.21
CA ILE A 66 16.90 -53.35 33.79
C ILE A 66 18.41 -53.25 34.03
N HIS A 67 19.03 -52.10 33.72
CA HIS A 67 20.46 -51.87 33.96
C HIS A 67 20.81 -51.83 35.47
N ARG A 68 19.96 -51.22 36.31
CA ARG A 68 20.13 -51.17 37.77
C ARG A 68 20.03 -52.56 38.42
N ARG A 69 19.09 -53.39 37.99
CA ARG A 69 18.97 -54.78 38.47
C ARG A 69 20.18 -55.66 38.11
N TRP A 70 20.87 -55.33 37.01
CA TRP A 70 22.05 -56.07 36.55
C TRP A 70 23.33 -55.73 37.32
N ILE A 71 23.42 -54.53 37.91
CA ILE A 71 24.52 -54.17 38.82
C ILE A 71 24.44 -54.97 40.13
N ASP A 72 23.23 -55.41 40.53
CA ASP A 72 23.01 -56.17 41.77
C ASP A 72 23.19 -57.70 41.59
N ASP A 73 22.88 -58.28 40.42
CA ASP A 73 23.03 -59.73 40.15
C ASP A 73 24.33 -60.05 39.35
N GLY A 74 25.45 -60.11 40.08
CA GLY A 74 26.79 -60.28 39.53
C GLY A 74 27.25 -61.73 39.26
N GLU A 75 26.51 -62.53 38.47
CA GLU A 75 26.99 -63.86 38.05
C GLU A 75 26.64 -64.14 36.56
N VAL A 76 27.66 -64.16 35.71
CA VAL A 76 27.53 -64.04 34.25
C VAL A 76 27.63 -65.39 33.53
N ASN A 77 26.51 -65.88 33.01
CA ASN A 77 26.47 -66.99 32.05
C ASN A 77 26.62 -66.45 30.62
N THR A 78 27.48 -67.09 29.80
CA THR A 78 27.84 -66.59 28.44
C THR A 78 26.67 -66.63 27.46
N THR A 79 25.72 -67.56 27.65
CA THR A 79 24.50 -67.66 26.82
C THR A 79 23.48 -66.57 27.19
N ASP A 80 23.42 -66.20 28.46
CA ASP A 80 22.51 -65.16 28.95
C ASP A 80 22.97 -63.77 28.52
N GLN A 81 24.29 -63.55 28.38
CA GLN A 81 24.82 -62.32 27.78
C GLN A 81 24.32 -62.09 26.34
N ILE A 82 24.26 -63.13 25.52
CA ILE A 82 23.83 -63.02 24.12
C ILE A 82 22.32 -62.77 24.04
N LEU A 83 21.54 -63.45 24.88
CA LEU A 83 20.09 -63.26 24.93
C LEU A 83 19.71 -61.86 25.46
N LEU A 84 20.44 -61.38 26.48
CA LEU A 84 20.23 -60.07 27.07
C LEU A 84 20.68 -58.95 26.13
N ALA A 85 21.84 -59.09 25.47
CA ALA A 85 22.28 -58.15 24.43
C ALA A 85 21.25 -58.03 23.31
N LYS A 86 20.62 -59.15 22.91
CA LYS A 86 19.55 -59.16 21.91
C LYS A 86 18.30 -58.40 22.39
N HIS A 87 17.87 -58.60 23.64
CA HIS A 87 16.70 -57.90 24.19
C HIS A 87 16.97 -56.41 24.44
N LEU A 88 18.17 -56.05 24.89
CA LEU A 88 18.58 -54.66 25.05
C LEU A 88 18.69 -53.96 23.69
N LEU A 89 19.21 -54.65 22.68
CA LEU A 89 19.26 -54.16 21.30
C LEU A 89 17.83 -53.96 20.75
N GLU A 90 16.94 -54.92 20.96
CA GLU A 90 15.54 -54.82 20.54
C GLU A 90 14.80 -53.66 21.23
N ALA A 91 15.00 -53.48 22.54
CA ALA A 91 14.42 -52.37 23.30
C ALA A 91 14.96 -51.00 22.85
N SER A 92 16.28 -50.89 22.60
CA SER A 92 16.87 -49.65 22.11
C SER A 92 16.45 -49.32 20.68
N LEU A 93 16.33 -50.30 19.78
CA LEU A 93 15.77 -50.10 18.44
C LEU A 93 14.30 -49.68 18.49
N MET A 94 13.50 -50.29 19.37
CA MET A 94 12.10 -49.93 19.54
C MET A 94 11.95 -48.48 20.01
N GLY A 95 12.77 -48.06 20.99
CA GLY A 95 12.82 -46.66 21.45
C GLY A 95 13.29 -45.69 20.36
N PHE A 96 14.30 -46.07 19.58
CA PHE A 96 14.84 -45.25 18.49
C PHE A 96 13.82 -45.05 17.36
N SER A 97 13.14 -46.11 16.92
CA SER A 97 12.08 -45.99 15.91
C SER A 97 10.90 -45.15 16.41
N LEU A 98 10.52 -45.29 17.69
CA LEU A 98 9.46 -44.45 18.28
C LEU A 98 9.85 -42.97 18.26
N PHE A 99 11.12 -42.67 18.53
CA PHE A 99 11.68 -41.32 18.46
C PHE A 99 11.73 -40.77 17.03
N LEU A 100 12.10 -41.58 16.05
CA LEU A 100 12.12 -41.21 14.63
C LEU A 100 10.71 -40.96 14.08
N ALA A 101 9.76 -41.86 14.34
CA ALA A 101 8.35 -41.67 14.00
C ALA A 101 7.79 -40.35 14.59
N PHE A 102 8.21 -40.00 15.81
CA PHE A 102 7.87 -38.73 16.44
C PHE A 102 8.54 -37.53 15.77
N MET A 103 9.83 -37.63 15.44
CA MET A 103 10.54 -36.56 14.71
C MET A 103 9.87 -36.27 13.36
N ILE A 104 9.38 -37.31 12.67
CA ILE A 104 8.61 -37.20 11.43
C ILE A 104 7.23 -36.55 11.67
N ASP A 105 6.55 -36.86 12.78
CA ASP A 105 5.30 -36.20 13.18
C ASP A 105 5.49 -34.68 13.39
N ARG A 106 6.57 -34.29 14.08
CA ARG A 106 6.94 -32.88 14.31
C ARG A 106 7.32 -32.16 13.01
N LEU A 107 8.10 -32.82 12.14
CA LEU A 107 8.43 -32.30 10.81
C LEU A 107 7.17 -32.08 9.96
N HIS A 108 6.20 -32.99 10.01
CA HIS A 108 4.91 -32.81 9.34
C HIS A 108 4.17 -31.55 9.82
N HIS A 109 4.15 -31.32 11.13
CA HIS A 109 3.53 -30.13 11.70
C HIS A 109 4.20 -28.85 11.18
N TYR A 110 5.53 -28.83 11.19
CA TYR A 110 6.31 -27.69 10.68
C TYR A 110 6.04 -27.42 9.18
N ILE A 111 5.91 -28.46 8.36
CA ILE A 111 5.54 -28.33 6.95
C ILE A 111 4.13 -27.76 6.78
N ARG A 112 3.17 -28.16 7.62
CA ARG A 112 1.80 -27.64 7.59
C ARG A 112 1.78 -26.13 7.87
N GLU A 113 2.57 -25.68 8.83
CA GLU A 113 2.71 -24.27 9.19
C GLU A 113 3.39 -23.45 8.07
N LEU A 114 4.43 -24.01 7.44
CA LEU A 114 5.07 -23.41 6.26
C LEU A 114 4.12 -23.31 5.06
N ARG A 115 3.14 -24.21 4.92
CA ARG A 115 2.13 -24.13 3.85
C ARG A 115 1.11 -23.02 4.09
N VAL A 116 0.70 -22.79 5.34
CA VAL A 116 -0.19 -21.65 5.67
C VAL A 116 0.47 -20.33 5.28
N ARG A 117 1.76 -20.18 5.60
CA ARG A 117 2.59 -19.03 5.18
C ARG A 117 2.73 -18.90 3.66
N ARG A 118 2.84 -20.00 2.92
CA ARG A 118 2.89 -19.97 1.44
C ARG A 118 1.55 -19.65 0.81
N LYS A 119 0.44 -20.21 1.31
CA LYS A 119 -0.90 -19.88 0.83
C LYS A 119 -1.28 -18.43 1.11
N SER A 120 -0.90 -17.89 2.27
CA SER A 120 -1.08 -16.46 2.56
C SER A 120 -0.20 -15.59 1.65
N MET A 121 1.03 -16.02 1.33
CA MET A 121 1.88 -15.29 0.40
C MET A 121 1.42 -15.39 -1.06
N GLU A 122 0.86 -16.52 -1.49
CA GLU A 122 0.23 -16.69 -2.80
C GLU A 122 -1.04 -15.83 -2.91
N ALA A 123 -1.87 -15.77 -1.86
CA ALA A 123 -3.03 -14.88 -1.79
C ALA A 123 -2.63 -13.40 -1.79
N VAL A 124 -1.59 -13.03 -1.04
CA VAL A 124 -1.03 -11.66 -1.03
C VAL A 124 -0.39 -11.31 -2.39
N LYS A 125 0.25 -12.26 -3.07
CA LYS A 125 0.81 -12.04 -4.42
C LYS A 125 -0.28 -11.91 -5.48
N GLN A 126 -1.39 -12.65 -5.34
CA GLN A 126 -2.55 -12.55 -6.23
C GLN A 126 -3.33 -11.24 -5.99
N GLN A 127 -3.47 -10.82 -4.74
CA GLN A 127 -4.01 -9.51 -4.37
C GLN A 127 -3.13 -8.38 -4.91
N ASN A 128 -1.79 -8.44 -4.72
CA ASN A 128 -0.89 -7.43 -5.28
C ASN A 128 -0.96 -7.36 -6.81
N ARG A 129 -1.13 -8.47 -7.53
CA ARG A 129 -1.33 -8.43 -9.00
C ARG A 129 -2.64 -7.76 -9.40
N ALA A 130 -3.73 -8.00 -8.65
CA ALA A 130 -5.00 -7.32 -8.89
C ALA A 130 -4.92 -5.81 -8.59
N PHE A 131 -4.18 -5.42 -7.54
CA PHE A 131 -3.93 -4.01 -7.21
C PHE A 131 -2.98 -3.32 -8.20
N GLU A 132 -2.03 -4.02 -8.82
CA GLU A 132 -1.18 -3.46 -9.87
C GLU A 132 -1.98 -3.18 -11.14
N ASP A 133 -2.85 -4.11 -11.55
CA ASP A 133 -3.75 -3.93 -12.70
C ASP A 133 -4.75 -2.78 -12.50
N GLU A 134 -5.19 -2.53 -11.25
CA GLU A 134 -6.06 -1.40 -10.88
C GLU A 134 -5.29 -0.08 -10.68
N LYS A 135 -4.01 -0.13 -10.30
CA LYS A 135 -3.15 1.08 -10.21
C LYS A 135 -2.76 1.64 -11.57
N THR A 136 -2.58 0.81 -12.59
CA THR A 136 -2.28 1.26 -13.96
C THR A 136 -3.32 2.24 -14.51
N PRO A 137 -4.64 1.93 -14.52
CA PRO A 137 -5.67 2.83 -15.02
C PRO A 137 -5.81 4.08 -14.14
N ILE A 138 -5.69 3.94 -12.80
CA ILE A 138 -5.69 5.10 -11.89
C ILE A 138 -4.48 6.01 -12.17
N SER A 139 -3.31 5.44 -12.50
CA SER A 139 -2.12 6.23 -12.81
C SER A 139 -2.24 6.97 -14.15
N GLU A 140 -2.87 6.35 -15.16
CA GLU A 140 -3.11 6.97 -16.47
C GLU A 140 -4.13 8.11 -16.35
N GLU A 141 -5.21 7.90 -15.59
CA GLU A 141 -6.22 8.94 -15.34
C GLU A 141 -5.64 10.10 -14.51
N VAL A 142 -4.80 9.82 -13.51
CA VAL A 142 -4.11 10.87 -12.73
C VAL A 142 -3.12 11.66 -13.58
N ILE A 143 -2.41 11.01 -14.52
CA ILE A 143 -1.51 11.69 -15.45
C ILE A 143 -2.31 12.57 -16.42
N ALA A 144 -3.43 12.07 -16.96
CA ALA A 144 -4.32 12.82 -17.84
C ALA A 144 -4.92 14.05 -17.14
N LEU A 145 -5.46 13.86 -15.93
CA LEU A 145 -6.01 14.94 -15.11
C LEU A 145 -4.94 15.97 -14.72
N LYS A 146 -3.71 15.52 -14.45
CA LYS A 146 -2.59 16.44 -14.15
C LYS A 146 -2.23 17.27 -15.39
N LEU A 147 -2.23 16.66 -16.57
CA LEU A 147 -1.99 17.35 -17.83
C LEU A 147 -3.09 18.39 -18.10
N GLU A 148 -4.35 18.02 -17.94
CA GLU A 148 -5.50 18.92 -18.13
C GLU A 148 -5.51 20.08 -17.12
N LYS A 149 -5.07 19.85 -15.89
CA LYS A 149 -4.88 20.91 -14.89
C LYS A 149 -3.81 21.91 -15.35
N THR A 150 -2.70 21.43 -15.91
CA THR A 150 -1.62 22.32 -16.39
C THR A 150 -2.06 23.16 -17.59
N THR A 151 -2.77 22.55 -18.55
CA THR A 151 -3.28 23.28 -19.73
C THR A 151 -4.37 24.29 -19.35
N SER A 152 -5.24 23.94 -18.41
CA SER A 152 -6.25 24.86 -17.88
C SER A 152 -5.62 26.03 -17.14
N HIS A 153 -4.58 25.79 -16.34
CA HIS A 153 -3.86 26.85 -15.64
C HIS A 153 -3.16 27.81 -16.60
N GLU A 154 -2.58 27.29 -17.69
CA GLU A 154 -1.97 28.11 -18.74
C GLU A 154 -2.99 28.99 -19.46
N ARG A 155 -4.18 28.46 -19.76
CA ARG A 155 -5.29 29.25 -20.33
C ARG A 155 -5.77 30.34 -19.39
N ILE A 156 -5.89 30.07 -18.09
CA ILE A 156 -6.24 31.07 -17.08
C ILE A 156 -5.22 32.20 -17.09
N LYS A 157 -3.92 31.86 -17.06
CA LYS A 157 -2.84 32.86 -17.10
C LYS A 157 -2.87 33.72 -18.36
N GLN A 158 -3.16 33.12 -19.52
CA GLN A 158 -3.31 33.86 -20.79
C GLN A 158 -4.55 34.77 -20.80
N LEU A 159 -5.65 34.34 -20.19
CA LEU A 159 -6.86 35.15 -20.07
C LEU A 159 -6.65 36.31 -19.10
N GLU A 160 -5.97 36.08 -17.98
CA GLU A 160 -5.58 37.14 -17.03
C GLU A 160 -4.72 38.21 -17.72
N SER A 161 -3.68 37.82 -18.48
CA SER A 161 -2.84 38.80 -19.18
C SER A 161 -3.61 39.59 -20.25
N LYS A 162 -4.55 38.94 -20.96
CA LYS A 162 -5.42 39.62 -21.93
C LYS A 162 -6.40 40.58 -21.25
N LEU A 163 -6.86 40.24 -20.05
CA LEU A 163 -7.77 41.07 -19.27
C LEU A 163 -7.01 42.30 -18.75
N GLU A 164 -5.80 42.12 -18.22
CA GLU A 164 -4.90 43.19 -17.79
C GLU A 164 -4.61 44.19 -18.93
N GLU A 165 -4.30 43.68 -20.13
CA GLU A 165 -4.08 44.50 -21.33
C GLU A 165 -5.34 45.30 -21.70
N LYS A 166 -6.50 44.63 -21.74
CA LYS A 166 -7.77 45.31 -22.03
C LYS A 166 -8.15 46.35 -20.98
N ILE A 167 -7.85 46.13 -19.71
CA ILE A 167 -8.07 47.13 -18.65
C ILE A 167 -7.19 48.35 -18.92
N LYS A 168 -5.91 48.15 -19.26
CA LYS A 168 -5.01 49.25 -19.58
C LYS A 168 -5.49 50.05 -20.78
N ASP A 169 -5.93 49.37 -21.83
CA ASP A 169 -6.49 50.01 -23.03
C ASP A 169 -7.76 50.79 -22.70
N ALA A 170 -8.68 50.19 -21.93
CA ALA A 170 -9.92 50.84 -21.49
C ALA A 170 -9.64 52.08 -20.64
N ASN A 171 -8.69 51.99 -19.69
CA ASN A 171 -8.27 53.13 -18.88
C ASN A 171 -7.66 54.25 -19.73
N SER A 172 -6.87 53.90 -20.75
CA SER A 172 -6.30 54.90 -21.67
C SER A 172 -7.39 55.57 -22.52
N ALA A 173 -8.38 54.81 -22.97
CA ALA A 173 -9.52 55.31 -23.71
C ALA A 173 -10.43 56.18 -22.84
N GLU A 174 -10.66 55.82 -21.58
CA GLU A 174 -11.40 56.61 -20.61
C GLU A 174 -10.67 57.92 -20.26
N ALA A 175 -9.34 57.87 -20.07
CA ALA A 175 -8.53 59.08 -19.89
C ALA A 175 -8.62 60.01 -21.10
N ASN A 176 -8.65 59.47 -22.32
CA ASN A 176 -8.84 60.26 -23.53
C ASN A 176 -10.26 60.84 -23.62
N ALA A 177 -11.29 60.04 -23.32
CA ALA A 177 -12.68 60.49 -23.32
C ALA A 177 -12.93 61.59 -22.27
N THR A 178 -12.33 61.48 -21.09
CA THR A 178 -12.42 62.51 -20.04
C THR A 178 -11.64 63.78 -20.41
N ALA A 179 -10.49 63.66 -21.07
CA ALA A 179 -9.75 64.80 -21.62
C ALA A 179 -10.57 65.54 -22.70
N LEU A 180 -11.14 64.80 -23.66
CA LEU A 180 -12.02 65.34 -24.70
C LEU A 180 -13.27 65.97 -24.10
N LYS A 181 -13.89 65.35 -23.09
CA LYS A 181 -15.03 65.91 -22.37
C LYS A 181 -14.65 67.24 -21.73
N LYS A 182 -13.53 67.31 -20.99
CA LYS A 182 -13.04 68.54 -20.38
C LYS A 182 -12.72 69.63 -21.42
N GLN A 183 -12.16 69.24 -22.56
CA GLN A 183 -11.91 70.15 -23.67
C GLN A 183 -13.24 70.71 -24.21
N SER A 184 -14.25 69.85 -24.40
CA SER A 184 -15.58 70.26 -24.86
C SER A 184 -16.30 71.17 -23.86
N GLU A 185 -16.20 70.92 -22.55
CA GLU A 185 -16.72 71.79 -21.51
C GLU A 185 -16.05 73.16 -21.52
N GLY A 186 -14.73 73.21 -21.74
CA GLY A 186 -13.98 74.45 -21.96
C GLY A 186 -14.51 75.24 -23.15
N PHE A 187 -14.72 74.58 -24.29
CA PHE A 187 -15.31 75.23 -25.48
C PHE A 187 -16.74 75.73 -25.24
N LEU A 188 -17.57 75.00 -24.48
CA LEU A 188 -18.93 75.45 -24.14
C LEU A 188 -18.93 76.69 -23.25
N LEU A 189 -18.01 76.79 -22.29
CA LEU A 189 -17.84 77.98 -21.45
C LEU A 189 -17.43 79.20 -22.28
N GLU A 190 -16.54 79.01 -23.26
CA GLU A 190 -16.17 80.09 -24.18
C GLU A 190 -17.34 80.53 -25.07
N GLN A 191 -18.14 79.59 -25.57
CA GLN A 191 -19.36 79.91 -26.31
C GLN A 191 -20.34 80.72 -25.45
N TRP A 192 -20.57 80.32 -24.19
CA TRP A 192 -21.39 81.08 -23.26
C TRP A 192 -20.88 82.50 -23.03
N ARG A 193 -19.57 82.65 -22.79
CA ARG A 193 -18.92 83.94 -22.59
C ARG A 193 -19.11 84.85 -23.80
N ILE A 194 -18.90 84.34 -25.01
CA ILE A 194 -19.08 85.11 -26.26
C ILE A 194 -20.53 85.55 -26.43
N GLN A 195 -21.49 84.65 -26.17
CA GLN A 195 -22.92 84.95 -26.24
C GLN A 195 -23.32 86.07 -25.26
N GLU A 196 -22.77 86.04 -24.05
CA GLU A 196 -23.00 87.07 -23.03
C GLU A 196 -22.41 88.43 -23.43
N PHE A 197 -21.19 88.45 -23.97
CA PHE A 197 -20.59 89.67 -24.53
C PHE A 197 -21.44 90.29 -25.64
N LEU A 198 -21.99 89.47 -26.56
CA LEU A 198 -22.89 89.95 -27.62
C LEU A 198 -24.18 90.54 -27.06
N SER A 199 -24.78 89.91 -26.05
CA SER A 199 -25.97 90.41 -25.35
C SER A 199 -25.73 91.76 -24.67
N HIS A 200 -24.59 91.90 -23.99
CA HIS A 200 -24.17 93.18 -23.40
C HIS A 200 -23.93 94.26 -24.46
N GLY A 201 -23.30 93.90 -25.59
CA GLY A 201 -23.11 94.81 -26.71
C GLY A 201 -24.42 95.32 -27.31
N LEU A 202 -25.43 94.45 -27.46
CA LEU A 202 -26.76 94.83 -27.92
C LEU A 202 -27.48 95.77 -26.93
N LYS A 203 -27.37 95.51 -25.62
CA LYS A 203 -27.89 96.41 -24.58
C LYS A 203 -27.20 97.79 -24.65
N PHE A 204 -25.89 97.82 -24.84
CA PHE A 204 -25.14 99.07 -24.99
C PHE A 204 -25.57 99.84 -26.24
N LYS A 205 -25.73 99.16 -27.37
CA LYS A 205 -26.23 99.76 -28.62
C LYS A 205 -27.65 100.33 -28.45
N SER A 206 -28.52 99.63 -27.71
CA SER A 206 -29.86 100.12 -27.37
C SER A 206 -29.83 101.37 -26.48
N GLN A 207 -28.98 101.38 -25.45
CA GLN A 207 -28.76 102.55 -24.58
C GLN A 207 -28.21 103.74 -25.37
N TYR A 208 -27.23 103.51 -26.25
CA TYR A 208 -26.62 104.54 -27.09
C TYR A 208 -27.64 105.14 -28.07
N ASN A 209 -28.47 104.30 -28.71
CA ASN A 209 -29.55 104.79 -29.57
C ASN A 209 -30.59 105.60 -28.79
N LYS A 210 -30.94 105.21 -27.55
CA LYS A 210 -31.80 106.03 -26.69
C LYS A 210 -31.16 107.37 -26.33
N PHE A 211 -29.87 107.39 -26.05
CA PHE A 211 -29.12 108.62 -25.75
C PHE A 211 -29.05 109.57 -26.96
N ILE A 212 -28.76 109.04 -28.15
CA ILE A 212 -28.80 109.79 -29.42
C ILE A 212 -30.20 110.34 -29.68
N TYR A 213 -31.26 109.54 -29.48
CA TYR A 213 -32.63 109.99 -29.64
C TYR A 213 -32.98 111.12 -28.65
N TYR A 214 -32.53 111.01 -27.40
CA TYR A 214 -32.75 112.02 -26.37
C TYR A 214 -32.03 113.34 -26.67
N ILE A 215 -30.80 113.29 -27.18
CA ILE A 215 -30.08 114.48 -27.68
C ILE A 215 -30.83 115.10 -28.86
N LYS A 216 -31.32 114.28 -29.80
CA LYS A 216 -32.04 114.74 -30.98
C LYS A 216 -33.40 115.39 -30.66
N VAL A 217 -34.08 114.95 -29.59
CA VAL A 217 -35.35 115.52 -29.11
C VAL A 217 -35.14 116.78 -28.25
N LYS A 218 -33.97 116.96 -27.64
CA LYS A 218 -33.70 118.07 -26.71
C LYS A 218 -32.96 119.26 -27.33
N PHE A 219 -32.46 119.13 -28.56
CA PHE A 219 -31.73 120.15 -29.32
C PHE A 219 -32.37 120.51 -30.67
N ILE A 220 -33.65 120.18 -30.86
CA ILE A 220 -34.55 120.70 -31.91
C ILE A 220 -35.74 121.33 -31.18
#